data_AF-A0A6N9VA89-F1
#
_entry.id   AF-A0A6N9VA89-F1
#
_cell.length_a   1.000
_cell.length_b   1.000
_cell.length_c   1.000
_cell.angle_alpha   90.00
_cell.angle_beta   90.00
_cell.angle_gamma   90.00
#
_symmetry.space_group_name_H-M   'P 1'
#
loop_
_entity.id
_entity.type
_entity.pdbx_description
1 polymer ?
#
loop_
_entity_poly.entity_id
_entity_poly.type
_entity_poly.pdbx_seq_one_letter_code
_entity_poly.pdbx_strand_id
1 'polypeptide(L)'
;DGIVQYASPNALSAYHRLGLAADLVGHHLGQTTTELAPARGAVDEAMVKLASGYAPREAEVEGNGGVIQLRAIPLRPKGAHIGSLVLL
;
A
#
# COMPACT_ATOMS: atom_id res chain seq x y z
N ASP A 1 -0.23 12.60 0.34
CA ASP A 1 -0.59 12.41 -1.07
C ASP A 1 -0.64 10.93 -1.47
N GLY A 2 -0.14 10.00 -0.63
CA GLY A 2 -0.19 8.57 -0.93
C GLY A 2 0.93 8.10 -1.87
N ILE A 3 1.88 8.98 -2.19
CA ILE A 3 3.01 8.70 -3.06
C ILE A 3 4.09 7.93 -2.29
N VAL A 4 4.56 6.84 -2.89
CA VAL A 4 5.64 6.03 -2.32
C VAL A 4 6.97 6.74 -2.51
N GLN A 5 7.57 7.16 -1.41
CA GLN A 5 8.88 7.84 -1.39
C GLN A 5 10.06 6.86 -1.37
N TYR A 6 9.83 5.65 -0.87
CA TYR A 6 10.83 4.60 -0.74
C TYR A 6 10.14 3.22 -0.73
N ALA A 7 10.75 2.25 -1.41
CA ALA A 7 10.33 0.86 -1.40
C ALA A 7 11.55 -0.03 -1.15
N SER A 8 11.42 -1.01 -0.25
CA SER A 8 12.47 -2.02 -0.05
C SER A 8 12.46 -3.05 -1.19
N PRO A 9 13.53 -3.84 -1.37
CA PRO A 9 13.56 -4.95 -2.34
C PRO A 9 12.41 -5.95 -2.15
N ASN A 10 11.98 -6.17 -0.91
CA ASN A 10 10.83 -7.03 -0.61
C ASN A 10 9.52 -6.41 -1.10
N ALA A 11 9.34 -5.10 -0.93
CA ALA A 11 8.16 -4.38 -1.42
C ALA A 11 8.04 -4.45 -2.94
N LEU A 12 9.14 -4.21 -3.64
CA LEU A 12 9.19 -4.32 -5.11
C LEU A 12 8.90 -5.75 -5.57
N SER A 13 9.56 -6.75 -4.96
CA SER A 13 9.32 -8.16 -5.29
C SER A 13 7.86 -8.55 -5.07
N ALA A 14 7.21 -8.03 -4.02
CA ALA A 14 5.81 -8.31 -3.74
C ALA A 14 4.89 -7.68 -4.81
N TYR A 15 5.10 -6.41 -5.17
CA TYR A 15 4.33 -5.75 -6.23
C TYR A 15 4.57 -6.34 -7.62
N HIS A 16 5.78 -6.83 -7.91
CA HIS A 16 6.08 -7.58 -9.14
C HIS A 16 5.28 -8.88 -9.22
N ARG A 17 5.10 -9.59 -8.10
CA ARG A 17 4.22 -10.77 -8.04
C ARG A 17 2.76 -10.41 -8.33
N LEU A 18 2.30 -9.24 -7.87
CA LEU A 18 0.97 -8.71 -8.22
C LEU A 18 0.86 -8.24 -9.68
N GLY A 19 1.96 -8.14 -10.42
CA GLY A 19 1.97 -7.76 -11.83
C GLY A 19 2.46 -6.35 -12.13
N LEU A 20 3.03 -5.63 -11.16
CA LEU A 20 3.68 -4.35 -11.42
C LEU A 20 4.94 -4.59 -12.26
N ALA A 21 5.02 -4.01 -13.46
CA ALA A 21 6.21 -4.10 -14.31
C ALA A 21 7.21 -2.94 -14.10
N ALA A 22 6.86 -1.98 -13.24
CA ALA A 22 7.63 -0.76 -12.96
C ALA A 22 8.18 -0.74 -11.53
N ASP A 23 8.86 0.37 -11.18
CA ASP A 23 9.18 0.69 -9.78
C ASP A 23 7.90 1.12 -9.03
N LEU A 24 7.83 0.81 -7.74
CA LEU A 24 6.75 1.27 -6.87
C LEU A 24 6.98 2.73 -6.42
N VAL A 25 8.23 3.18 -6.34
CA VAL A 25 8.57 4.57 -5.97
C VAL A 25 7.99 5.55 -6.98
N GLY A 26 7.45 6.67 -6.49
CA GLY A 26 6.83 7.71 -7.31
C GLY A 26 5.38 7.42 -7.70
N HIS A 27 4.87 6.21 -7.46
CA HIS A 27 3.47 5.87 -7.70
C HIS A 27 2.61 6.07 -6.45
N HIS A 28 1.31 6.30 -6.65
CA HIS A 28 0.35 6.34 -5.56
C HIS A 28 0.01 4.92 -5.13
N LEU A 29 0.38 4.55 -3.90
CA LEU A 29 0.25 3.18 -3.39
C LEU A 29 -1.17 2.63 -3.59
N GLY A 30 -2.19 3.37 -3.13
CA GLY A 30 -3.59 2.94 -3.24
C GLY A 30 -4.06 2.65 -4.66
N GLN A 31 -3.79 3.55 -5.61
CA GLN A 31 -4.19 3.39 -7.01
C GLN A 31 -3.48 2.20 -7.64
N THR A 32 -2.17 2.10 -7.47
CA THR A 32 -1.38 0.97 -7.99
C THR A 32 -1.86 -0.36 -7.41
N THR A 33 -2.15 -0.45 -6.11
CA THR A 33 -2.71 -1.67 -5.51
C THR A 33 -4.07 -2.02 -6.12
N THR A 34 -4.98 -1.05 -6.25
CA THR A 34 -6.33 -1.27 -6.79
C THR A 34 -6.30 -1.73 -8.25
N GLU A 35 -5.37 -1.21 -9.07
CA GLU A 35 -5.20 -1.61 -10.46
C GLU A 35 -4.69 -3.05 -10.61
N LEU A 36 -3.75 -3.47 -9.74
CA LEU A 36 -3.13 -4.79 -9.79
C LEU A 36 -3.96 -5.89 -9.13
N ALA A 37 -4.77 -5.51 -8.15
CA ALA A 37 -5.58 -6.41 -7.34
C ALA A 37 -6.97 -5.79 -7.12
N PRO A 38 -7.80 -5.71 -8.18
CA PRO A 38 -9.14 -5.14 -8.10
C PRO A 38 -10.02 -6.01 -7.21
N ALA A 39 -10.19 -5.62 -5.94
CA ALA A 39 -11.03 -6.37 -5.03
C ALA A 39 -12.51 -6.05 -5.24
N ARG A 40 -13.35 -7.05 -5.00
CA ARG A 40 -14.81 -6.88 -4.92
C ARG A 40 -15.16 -6.17 -3.59
N GLY A 41 -15.22 -4.84 -3.60
CA GLY A 41 -16.02 -4.02 -2.66
C GLY A 41 -15.33 -3.51 -1.38
N ALA A 42 -14.59 -4.32 -0.62
CA ALA A 42 -14.11 -3.93 0.72
C ALA A 42 -12.71 -3.30 0.79
N VAL A 43 -11.90 -3.45 -0.28
CA VAL A 43 -10.52 -2.94 -0.35
C VAL A 43 -10.49 -1.44 -0.61
N ASP A 44 -11.47 -0.86 -1.29
CA ASP A 44 -11.45 0.56 -1.66
C ASP A 44 -11.54 1.47 -0.42
N GLU A 45 -12.45 1.19 0.51
CA GLU A 45 -12.60 1.97 1.75
C GLU A 45 -11.40 1.78 2.70
N ALA A 46 -10.82 0.57 2.72
CA ALA A 46 -9.63 0.27 3.51
C ALA A 46 -8.36 0.88 2.91
N MET A 47 -8.22 0.91 1.58
CA MET A 47 -7.07 1.48 0.85
C MET A 47 -7.08 3.00 0.83
N VAL A 48 -8.25 3.64 0.68
CA VAL A 48 -8.40 5.09 0.89
C VAL A 48 -7.98 5.48 2.31
N LYS A 49 -8.33 4.66 3.31
CA LYS A 49 -7.95 4.89 4.72
C LYS A 49 -6.49 4.51 5.01
N LEU A 50 -5.93 3.50 4.35
CA LEU A 50 -4.50 3.13 4.42
C LEU A 50 -3.62 4.24 3.82
N ALA A 51 -3.99 4.75 2.65
CA ALA A 51 -3.31 5.87 2.00
C ALA A 51 -3.38 7.17 2.83
N SER A 52 -4.41 7.34 3.66
CA SER A 52 -4.55 8.49 4.57
C SER A 52 -3.55 8.47 5.74
N GLY A 53 -3.01 7.29 6.09
CA GLY A 53 -2.02 7.14 7.14
C GLY A 53 -2.50 7.48 8.55
N TYR A 54 -3.81 7.50 8.82
CA TYR A 54 -4.36 8.06 10.05
C TYR A 54 -4.62 7.06 11.18
N ALA A 55 -4.55 5.75 10.93
CA ALA A 55 -4.72 4.69 11.93
C ALA A 55 -3.97 3.40 11.52
N PRO A 56 -3.55 2.56 12.48
CA PRO A 56 -3.04 1.22 12.18
C PRO A 56 -4.13 0.39 11.51
N ARG A 57 -3.90 -0.09 10.29
CA ARG A 57 -4.88 -0.87 9.52
C ARG A 57 -4.17 -1.95 8.72
N GLU A 58 -4.81 -3.11 8.66
CA GLU A 58 -4.40 -4.27 7.86
C GLU A 58 -5.35 -4.40 6.66
N ALA A 59 -4.81 -4.69 5.48
CA ALA A 59 -5.55 -5.01 4.28
C ALA A 59 -4.91 -6.22 3.60
N GLU A 60 -5.73 -7.16 3.17
CA GLU A 60 -5.30 -8.29 2.36
C GLU A 60 -5.57 -7.99 0.89
N VAL A 61 -4.55 -8.19 0.07
CA VAL A 61 -4.56 -7.87 -1.36
C VAL A 61 -4.25 -9.15 -2.13
N GLU A 62 -5.21 -9.60 -2.93
CA GLU A 62 -5.07 -10.76 -3.80
C GLU A 62 -5.05 -10.32 -5.27
N GLY A 63 -4.01 -10.69 -5.99
CA GLY A 63 -3.85 -10.36 -7.40
C GLY A 63 -2.86 -11.31 -8.08
N ASN A 64 -3.12 -11.64 -9.34
CA ASN A 64 -2.24 -12.48 -10.17
C ASN A 64 -1.77 -13.80 -9.49
N GLY A 65 -2.63 -14.43 -8.68
CA GLY A 65 -2.33 -15.68 -7.96
C GLY A 65 -1.45 -15.54 -6.71
N GLY A 66 -1.17 -14.31 -6.27
CA GLY A 66 -0.44 -14.01 -5.02
C GLY A 66 -1.30 -13.22 -4.03
N VAL A 67 -1.02 -13.40 -2.74
CA VAL A 67 -1.66 -12.66 -1.64
C VAL A 67 -0.59 -11.88 -0.88
N ILE A 68 -0.85 -10.61 -0.58
CA ILE A 68 -0.01 -9.75 0.24
C ILE A 68 -0.85 -9.16 1.37
N GLN A 69 -0.30 -9.16 2.58
CA GLN A 69 -0.90 -8.45 3.71
C GLN A 69 -0.21 -7.11 3.90
N LEU A 70 -0.95 -6.03 3.69
CA LEU A 70 -0.48 -4.67 3.88
C LEU A 70 -0.84 -4.19 5.27
N ARG A 71 0.12 -3.64 6.00
CA ARG A 71 -0.13 -2.95 7.28
C ARG A 71 0.45 -1.55 7.26
N ALA A 72 -0.41 -0.54 7.41
CA ALA A 72 0.03 0.85 7.58
C ALA A 72 0.27 1.20 9.05
N ILE A 73 1.36 1.91 9.30
CA ILE A 73 1.71 2.51 10.59
C ILE A 73 1.86 4.02 10.36
N PRO A 74 0.94 4.84 10.90
CA PRO A 74 1.06 6.30 10.88
C PRO A 74 2.38 6.77 11.48
N LEU A 75 3.07 7.69 10.81
CA LEU A 75 4.21 8.39 11.39
C LEU A 75 3.74 9.73 11.94
N ARG A 76 3.83 9.89 13.26
CA ARG A 76 3.37 11.08 14.00
C ARG A 76 4.40 11.63 14.99
N PRO A 77 5.58 12.09 14.55
CA PRO A 77 6.53 12.73 15.45
C PRO A 77 5.88 13.95 16.11
N LYS A 78 5.90 13.99 17.45
CA LYS A 78 5.30 15.08 18.24
C LYS A 78 3.81 15.33 17.92
N GLY A 79 3.09 14.32 17.44
CA GLY A 79 1.66 14.40 17.12
C GLY A 79 1.33 14.90 15.70
N ALA A 80 2.30 15.38 14.93
CA ALA A 80 2.08 15.83 13.56
C ALA A 80 2.19 14.65 12.58
N HIS A 81 1.17 14.41 11.76
CA HIS A 81 1.20 13.35 10.74
C HIS A 81 2.13 13.74 9.59
N ILE A 82 3.16 12.93 9.35
CA ILE A 82 4.15 13.17 8.29
C ILE A 82 4.12 12.12 7.17
N GLY A 83 3.33 11.06 7.32
CA GLY A 83 3.25 9.95 6.37
C GLY A 83 2.99 8.61 7.07
N SER A 84 3.30 7.52 6.40
CA SER A 84 3.10 6.17 6.94
C SER A 84 4.18 5.20 6.49
N LEU A 85 4.52 4.26 7.38
CA LEU A 85 5.28 3.07 7.03
C LEU A 85 4.31 1.98 6.64
N VAL A 86 4.55 1.30 5.51
CA VAL A 86 3.74 0.16 5.07
C VAL A 86 4.58 -1.10 5.13
N LEU A 87 4.06 -2.12 5.81
CA LEU A 87 4.63 -3.46 5.92
C LEU A 87 3.89 -4.40 4.96
N LEU A 88 4.60 -5.38 4.40
CA LEU A 88 4.13 -6.34 3.39
C LEU A 88 4.53 -7.77 3.77
#